data_AF-I0R9D3-F1
#
_entry.id   AF-I0R9D3-F1
#
_cell.length_a   1.000
_cell.length_b   1.000
_cell.length_c   1.000
_cell.angle_alpha   90.00
_cell.angle_beta   90.00
_cell.angle_gamma   90.00
#
_symmetry.space_group_name_H-M   'P 1'
#
loop_
_entity.id
_entity.type
_entity.pdbx_description
1 polymer ?
#
loop_
_entity_poly.entity_id
_entity_poly.type
_entity_poly.pdbx_seq_one_letter_code
_entity_poly.pdbx_strand_id
1 'polypeptide(L)' 'MKSKDITQKMFERYNDVFADIVNVLLFNSKKIIKENALIDTPTDSALKIDGDIYSQDRDVAKYWKNS' A
#
# COMPACT_ATOMS: atom_id res chain seq x y z
N MET A 1 10.25 -10.95 7.72
CA MET A 1 10.23 -10.20 6.44
C MET A 1 11.63 -10.27 5.83
N LYS A 2 11.77 -10.68 4.57
CA LYS A 2 13.10 -10.76 3.91
C LYS A 2 13.52 -9.34 3.51
N SER A 3 14.81 -9.00 3.44
CA SER A 3 15.25 -7.61 3.18
C SER A 3 14.66 -6.98 1.91
N LYS A 4 14.44 -7.81 0.87
CA LYS A 4 13.78 -7.39 -0.38
C LYS A 4 12.32 -6.93 -0.17
N ASP A 5 11.59 -7.54 0.78
CA ASP A 5 10.22 -7.15 1.09
C ASP A 5 10.16 -5.77 1.75
N ILE A 6 11.18 -5.41 2.55
CA ILE A 6 11.24 -4.13 3.26
C ILE A 6 11.42 -2.98 2.27
N THR A 7 12.37 -3.11 1.34
CA THR A 7 12.60 -2.08 0.32
C THR A 7 11.41 -1.92 -0.61
N GLN A 8 10.79 -3.02 -1.05
CA GLN A 8 9.61 -2.96 -1.91
C GLN A 8 8.43 -2.27 -1.21
N LYS A 9 8.11 -2.69 0.03
CA LYS A 9 7.06 -2.04 0.83
C LYS A 9 7.33 -0.56 1.07
N MET A 10 8.60 -0.17 1.25
CA MET A 10 8.98 1.23 1.42
C MET A 10 8.66 2.06 0.18
N PHE A 11 8.93 1.55 -1.01
CA PHE A 11 8.62 2.24 -2.26
C PHE A 11 7.12 2.26 -2.59
N GLU A 12 6.40 1.18 -2.31
CA GLU A 12 4.94 1.11 -2.52
C GLU A 12 4.16 2.14 -1.69
N ARG A 13 4.75 2.67 -0.60
CA ARG A 13 4.14 3.76 0.17
C ARG A 13 4.01 5.06 -0.63
N TYR A 14 4.83 5.30 -1.65
CA TYR A 14 4.70 6.49 -2.48
C TYR A 14 3.61 6.30 -3.54
N ASN A 15 2.72 7.30 -3.67
CA ASN A 15 1.55 7.21 -4.56
C ASN A 15 1.93 7.12 -6.04
N ASP A 16 3.03 7.75 -6.47
CA ASP A 16 3.58 7.67 -7.82
C ASP A 16 4.05 6.25 -8.15
N VAL A 17 4.87 5.66 -7.28
CA VAL A 17 5.37 4.31 -7.45
C VAL A 17 4.22 3.30 -7.43
N PHE A 18 3.28 3.44 -6.49
CA PHE A 18 2.11 2.56 -6.43
C PHE A 18 1.25 2.68 -7.69
N ALA A 19 0.99 3.90 -8.17
CA ALA A 19 0.22 4.13 -9.39
C ALA A 19 0.93 3.53 -10.62
N ASP A 20 2.25 3.68 -10.73
CA ASP A 20 3.04 3.09 -11.82
C ASP A 20 2.98 1.56 -11.81
N ILE A 21 3.17 0.94 -10.64
CA ILE A 21 3.06 -0.52 -10.48
C ILE A 21 1.69 -1.01 -10.95
N VAL A 22 0.61 -0.39 -10.47
CA VAL A 22 -0.76 -0.80 -10.81
C VAL A 22 -1.07 -0.54 -12.29
N ASN A 23 -0.65 0.59 -12.85
CA ASN A 23 -0.85 0.92 -14.26
C ASN A 23 -0.11 -0.05 -15.19
N VAL A 24 1.13 -0.44 -14.84
CA VAL A 24 1.90 -1.43 -15.60
C VAL A 24 1.26 -2.81 -15.50
N LEU A 25 0.99 -3.30 -14.29
CA LEU A 25 0.58 -4.68 -14.06
C LEU A 25 -0.88 -4.95 -14.44
N LEU A 26 -1.79 -4.01 -14.17
CA LEU A 26 -3.23 -4.23 -14.33
C LEU A 26 -3.83 -3.53 -15.55
N PHE A 27 -3.17 -2.50 -16.07
CA PHE A 27 -3.74 -1.65 -17.13
C PHE A 27 -2.88 -1.60 -18.41
N ASN A 28 -1.96 -2.55 -18.60
CA ASN A 28 -1.10 -2.62 -19.79
C ASN A 28 -0.40 -1.28 -20.07
N SER A 29 0.14 -0.68 -19.02
CA SER A 29 0.83 0.63 -19.05
C SER A 29 -0.06 1.83 -19.41
N LYS A 30 -1.39 1.68 -19.42
CA LYS A 30 -2.31 2.81 -19.54
C LYS A 30 -2.36 3.55 -18.20
N LYS A 31 -2.22 4.88 -18.24
CA LYS A 31 -2.26 5.76 -17.05
C LYS A 31 -3.70 5.97 -16.55
N ILE A 32 -4.29 4.93 -15.96
CA ILE A 32 -5.66 4.94 -15.41
C ILE A 32 -5.66 5.45 -13.97
N ILE A 33 -4.77 4.91 -13.14
CA ILE A 33 -4.59 5.32 -11.76
C ILE A 33 -3.78 6.61 -11.73
N LYS A 34 -4.34 7.66 -11.11
CA LYS A 34 -3.66 8.92 -10.85
C LYS A 34 -3.20 8.94 -9.40
N GLU A 35 -1.97 9.37 -9.18
CA GLU A 35 -1.30 9.44 -7.87
C GLU A 35 -2.09 10.25 -6.85
N ASN A 36 -2.69 11.36 -7.29
CA ASN A 36 -3.51 12.24 -6.46
C ASN A 36 -4.90 11.68 -6.11
N ALA A 37 -5.28 10.57 -6.74
CA ALA A 37 -6.53 9.86 -6.47
C ALA A 37 -6.35 8.72 -5.44
N LEU A 38 -5.11 8.47 -4.99
CA LEU A 38 -4.80 7.44 -4.00
C LEU A 38 -4.71 8.03 -2.59
N ILE A 39 -5.36 7.38 -1.63
CA ILE A 39 -5.30 7.72 -0.20
C ILE A 39 -4.64 6.57 0.55
N ASP A 40 -3.66 6.88 1.39
CA ASP A 40 -2.99 5.89 2.22
C ASP A 40 -3.94 5.24 3.23
N THR A 41 -3.80 3.93 3.40
CA THR A 41 -4.37 3.22 4.54
C THR A 41 -3.30 3.07 5.64
N PRO A 42 -3.71 2.96 6.91
CA PRO A 42 -2.77 2.69 8.00
C PRO A 42 -2.01 1.38 7.76
N THR A 43 -0.67 1.46 7.71
CA THR A 43 0.21 0.28 7.56
C THR A 43 0.48 -0.43 8.87
N ASP A 44 0.25 0.24 10.00
CA ASP A 44 0.51 -0.31 11.34
C ASP A 44 -0.78 -0.25 12.14
N SER A 45 -1.08 -1.33 12.86
CA SER A 45 -2.25 -1.37 13.74
C SER A 45 -1.99 -2.13 15.02
N ALA A 46 -2.63 -1.70 16.10
CA ALA A 46 -2.69 -2.43 17.35
C ALA A 46 -3.87 -3.41 17.31
N LEU A 47 -3.60 -4.71 17.37
CA LEU A 47 -4.62 -5.73 17.58
C LEU A 47 -4.74 -6.02 19.08
N LYS A 48 -5.96 -5.94 19.64
CA LYS A 48 -6.22 -6.30 21.03
C LYS A 48 -6.96 -7.64 21.10
N ILE A 49 -6.38 -8.61 21.79
CA ILE A 49 -7.00 -9.92 22.10
C ILE A 49 -6.85 -10.13 23.61
N ASP A 50 -7.94 -10.45 24.30
CA ASP A 50 -7.98 -10.81 25.73
C ASP A 50 -7.26 -9.85 26.70
N GLY A 51 -7.12 -8.57 26.33
CA GLY A 51 -6.46 -7.54 27.14
C GLY A 51 -5.07 -7.16 26.66
N ASP A 52 -4.41 -8.04 25.91
CA ASP A 52 -3.06 -7.85 25.38
C ASP A 52 -3.08 -7.09 24.04
N ILE A 53 -2.04 -6.27 23.81
CA ILE A 53 -1.88 -5.46 22.60
C ILE A 53 -0.71 -6.01 21.77
N TYR A 54 -0.99 -6.33 20.52
CA TYR A 54 -0.01 -6.79 19.55
C TYR A 54 0.16 -5.76 18.43
N SER A 55 1.41 -5.46 18.06
CA SER A 55 1.70 -4.71 16.85
C SER A 55 1.49 -5.59 15.62
N GLN A 56 0.82 -5.05 14.61
CA GLN A 56 0.66 -5.69 13.32
C GLN A 56 1.17 -4.79 12.21
N ASP A 57 2.16 -5.30 11.47
CA ASP A 57 2.62 -4.73 10.22
C ASP A 57 1.71 -5.22 9.08
N ARG A 58 0.98 -4.31 8.46
CA ARG A 58 0.10 -4.59 7.32
C ARG A 58 0.82 -4.40 5.99
N ASP A 59 0.25 -4.96 4.94
CA ASP A 59 0.67 -4.66 3.58
C ASP A 59 0.26 -3.24 3.18
N VAL A 60 0.94 -2.69 2.18
CA VAL A 60 0.60 -1.36 1.66
C VAL A 60 -0.68 -1.46 0.86
N ALA A 61 -1.72 -0.76 1.33
CA ALA A 61 -2.98 -0.62 0.61
C ALA A 61 -3.36 0.86 0.49
N LYS A 62 -4.08 1.19 -0.59
CA LYS A 62 -4.51 2.55 -0.88
C LYS A 62 -5.97 2.55 -1.34
N TYR A 63 -6.74 3.50 -0.85
CA TYR A 63 -8.10 3.75 -1.34
C TYR A 63 -8.04 4.59 -2.62
N TRP A 64 -8.75 4.17 -3.67
CA TRP A 64 -8.84 4.91 -4.91
C TRP A 64 -10.13 5.73 -4.94
N LYS A 65 -10.02 7.06 -4.99
CA LYS A 65 -11.18 7.98 -4.90
C LYS A 65 -12.23 7.83 -6.01
N ASN A 66 -11.92 7.08 -7.08
CA ASN A 66 -12.79 6.91 -8.25
C ASN A 66 -13.21 5.46 -8.49
N SER A 67 -13.06 4.57 -7.49
CA SER A 67 -13.47 3.16 -7.57
C SER A 67 -14.86 2.92 -7.01
#